data_AF-A0A5C5ZQY3-F1
#
_entry.id   AF-A0A5C5ZQY3-F1
#
_cell.length_a   1.000
_cell.length_b   1.000
_cell.length_c   1.000
_cell.angle_alpha   90.00
_cell.angle_beta   90.00
_cell.angle_gamma   90.00
#
_symmetry.space_group_name_H-M   'P 1'
#
loop_
_entity.id
_entity.type
_entity.pdbx_description
1 polymer ?
#
loop_
_entity_poly.entity_id
_entity_poly.type
_entity_poly.pdbx_seq_one_letter_code
_entity_poly.pdbx_strand_id
1 'polypeptide(L)'
;MHLSANQFVCHCLSRLAAAAWVAVALFAAPVVVAQSVEDLTARQAELASRFNRLEASALQVADAIDSESPERAEQIRAAVKAASERAVAGRFDDLVGLMQQSRLSAAVEEQEALAGELDELLRMLLEDPREAQIEAERKRLEELVKELGRMALDQKSLRDRGAKGDAAERLAKLQRELADDAKRLLDKGPAGESPPPGGGESQEQGGPPSAPSSPLDKALGRLGKAEKAMRGAEQQLGERDPKAAEPMQREAQHELEAARREAEEALQQIREEEQQRRLVQLVDRLRRLVAAQIEINRETAEAHQDAADRPPRATEIAAAKLAEREATLVTQADGALLLLAEDGASVAFPLLVSQARDTMDEVRERLEATRLGELTQRLEQEVIDTLADAVEALDRKLEELEQKRSDRESGQPGSPTGEPELVAKIAELRLIRALQQRVLRRTEHWRSALLAGEETAEQADAALAELASRQMELVRATEKLQD
;
A
#
# COMPACT_ATOMS: atom_id res chain seq x y z
N MET A 1 -16.02 -20.63 -86.31
CA MET A 1 -15.79 -19.50 -87.23
C MET A 1 -16.04 -18.23 -86.42
N HIS A 2 -15.00 -17.74 -85.75
CA HIS A 2 -14.08 -16.69 -86.20
C HIS A 2 -14.63 -15.28 -85.99
N LEU A 3 -14.04 -14.60 -84.98
CA LEU A 3 -13.79 -13.15 -84.82
C LEU A 3 -15.03 -12.22 -84.82
N SER A 4 -15.12 -11.16 -84.02
CA SER A 4 -14.08 -10.39 -83.33
C SER A 4 -14.64 -9.68 -82.09
N ALA A 5 -14.01 -9.93 -80.96
CA ALA A 5 -13.92 -9.00 -79.86
C ALA A 5 -12.98 -7.87 -80.27
N ASN A 6 -13.47 -6.72 -80.74
CA ASN A 6 -12.71 -5.45 -80.66
C ASN A 6 -13.46 -4.15 -81.05
N GLN A 7 -14.73 -3.96 -80.70
CA GLN A 7 -15.39 -2.67 -80.99
C GLN A 7 -16.37 -2.14 -79.93
N PHE A 8 -16.42 -2.75 -78.74
CA PHE A 8 -17.23 -2.25 -77.60
C PHE A 8 -16.40 -1.96 -76.34
N VAL A 9 -15.10 -1.70 -76.50
CA VAL A 9 -14.17 -1.36 -75.38
C VAL A 9 -13.90 0.15 -75.28
N CYS A 10 -14.42 1.00 -76.18
CA CYS A 10 -14.02 2.42 -76.21
C CYS A 10 -15.05 3.45 -75.70
N HIS A 11 -16.26 3.08 -75.28
CA HIS A 11 -17.28 4.08 -74.86
C HIS A 11 -18.05 3.83 -73.55
N CYS A 12 -17.66 2.84 -72.74
CA CYS A 12 -18.15 2.72 -71.35
C CYS A 12 -17.13 3.09 -70.27
N LEU A 13 -15.89 3.44 -70.64
CA LEU A 13 -14.85 3.90 -69.70
C LEU A 13 -14.84 5.43 -69.47
N SER A 14 -15.76 6.19 -70.09
CA SER A 14 -15.88 7.64 -69.90
C SER A 14 -17.15 8.07 -69.12
N ARG A 15 -17.88 7.12 -68.52
CA ARG A 15 -19.04 7.43 -67.65
C ARG A 15 -18.95 6.86 -66.22
N LEU A 16 -17.78 6.34 -65.83
CA LEU A 16 -17.45 6.02 -64.42
C LEU A 16 -16.44 7.00 -63.80
N ALA A 17 -16.12 8.10 -64.48
CA ALA A 17 -15.22 9.15 -63.98
C ALA A 17 -15.92 10.46 -63.58
N ALA A 18 -17.25 10.55 -63.68
CA ALA A 18 -18.01 11.77 -63.36
C ALA A 18 -19.04 11.63 -62.22
N ALA A 19 -19.13 10.46 -61.59
CA ALA A 19 -19.96 10.24 -60.39
C ALA A 19 -19.13 9.98 -59.11
N ALA A 20 -17.80 10.05 -59.19
CA ALA A 20 -16.89 9.95 -58.05
C ALA A 20 -16.35 11.32 -57.57
N TRP A 21 -16.84 12.43 -58.14
CA TRP A 21 -16.40 13.79 -57.81
C TRP A 21 -17.45 14.65 -57.09
N VAL A 22 -18.58 14.06 -56.66
CA VAL A 22 -19.58 14.74 -55.81
C VAL A 22 -19.81 14.00 -54.47
N ALA A 23 -19.19 12.83 -54.25
CA ALA A 23 -19.33 12.04 -53.02
C ALA A 23 -18.06 11.99 -52.13
N VAL A 24 -17.01 12.76 -52.45
CA VAL A 24 -15.79 12.88 -51.61
C VAL A 24 -15.66 14.29 -50.99
N ALA A 25 -16.58 15.21 -51.28
CA ALA A 25 -16.53 16.59 -50.79
C ALA A 25 -17.44 16.87 -49.56
N LEU A 26 -17.93 15.83 -48.87
CA LEU A 26 -18.75 15.98 -47.65
C LEU A 26 -18.27 15.15 -46.44
N PHE A 27 -17.09 14.52 -46.53
CA PHE A 27 -16.45 13.79 -45.42
C PHE A 27 -14.99 14.22 -45.22
N ALA A 28 -14.73 15.52 -45.26
CA ALA A 28 -13.49 16.11 -44.79
C ALA A 28 -13.75 17.55 -44.31
N ALA A 29 -14.71 17.72 -43.38
CA ALA A 29 -14.48 18.74 -42.37
C ALA A 29 -13.41 18.14 -41.46
N PRO A 30 -12.18 18.67 -41.44
CA PRO A 30 -11.19 18.14 -40.54
C PRO A 30 -11.71 18.44 -39.14
N VAL A 31 -11.93 17.40 -38.33
CA VAL A 31 -12.00 17.55 -36.87
C VAL A 31 -10.60 17.97 -36.46
N VAL A 32 -10.33 19.26 -36.59
CA VAL A 32 -9.16 19.92 -36.07
C VAL A 32 -9.53 20.29 -34.64
N VAL A 33 -9.36 19.36 -33.71
CA VAL A 33 -8.89 19.78 -32.39
C VAL A 33 -7.40 20.09 -32.60
N ALA A 34 -7.10 21.23 -33.20
CA ALA A 34 -5.79 21.82 -33.05
C ALA A 34 -5.76 22.32 -31.61
N GLN A 35 -5.17 21.53 -30.72
CA GLN A 35 -4.30 22.17 -29.75
C GLN A 35 -3.22 22.84 -30.59
N SER A 36 -3.26 24.16 -30.74
CA SER A 36 -2.19 24.82 -31.46
C SER A 36 -0.88 24.55 -30.71
N VAL A 37 0.25 24.46 -31.42
CA VAL A 37 1.56 24.35 -30.74
C VAL A 37 1.73 25.50 -29.74
N GLU A 38 1.15 26.66 -30.02
CA GLU A 38 1.05 27.82 -29.12
C GLU A 38 0.26 27.50 -27.84
N ASP A 39 -0.91 26.85 -27.90
CA ASP A 39 -1.70 26.44 -26.73
C ASP A 39 -0.96 25.40 -25.87
N LEU A 40 -0.31 24.42 -26.51
CA LEU A 40 0.43 23.37 -25.79
C LEU A 40 1.70 23.95 -25.14
N THR A 41 2.38 24.87 -25.83
CA THR A 41 3.53 25.62 -25.28
C THR A 41 3.10 26.48 -24.08
N ALA A 42 1.95 27.14 -24.16
CA ALA A 42 1.41 27.93 -23.05
C ALA A 42 1.09 27.06 -21.82
N ARG A 43 0.54 25.86 -22.02
CA ARG A 43 0.30 24.89 -20.93
C ARG A 43 1.59 24.38 -20.30
N GLN A 44 2.63 24.13 -21.09
CA GLN A 44 3.93 23.70 -20.57
C GLN A 44 4.62 24.81 -19.76
N ALA A 45 4.54 26.06 -20.21
CA ALA A 45 5.01 27.21 -19.44
C ALA A 45 4.22 27.39 -18.11
N GLU A 46 2.91 27.11 -18.13
CA GLU A 46 2.10 27.10 -16.92
C GLU A 46 2.52 26.00 -15.94
N LEU A 47 2.83 24.79 -16.44
CA LEU A 47 3.35 23.69 -15.62
C LEU A 47 4.67 24.06 -14.94
N ALA A 48 5.60 24.70 -15.67
CA ALA A 48 6.85 25.23 -15.10
C ALA A 48 6.58 26.19 -13.93
N SER A 49 5.67 27.14 -14.13
CA SER A 49 5.27 28.12 -13.10
C SER A 49 4.62 27.45 -11.88
N ARG A 50 3.80 26.43 -12.09
CA ARG A 50 3.17 25.66 -11.02
C ARG A 50 4.21 24.83 -10.24
N PHE A 51 5.17 24.25 -10.94
CA PHE A 51 6.26 23.49 -10.31
C PHE A 51 7.14 24.38 -9.41
N ASN A 52 7.54 25.56 -9.87
CA ASN A 52 8.29 26.51 -9.04
C ASN A 52 7.52 26.96 -7.79
N ARG A 53 6.20 27.14 -7.92
CA ARG A 53 5.33 27.42 -6.77
C ARG A 53 5.25 26.24 -5.81
N LEU A 54 5.19 25.02 -6.35
CA LEU A 54 5.17 23.79 -5.56
C LEU A 54 6.47 23.64 -4.75
N GLU A 55 7.65 23.85 -5.36
CA GLU A 55 8.93 23.79 -4.64
C GLU A 55 8.97 24.79 -3.46
N ALA A 56 8.54 26.04 -3.71
CA ALA A 56 8.49 27.06 -2.67
C ALA A 56 7.49 26.70 -1.55
N SER A 57 6.30 26.19 -1.90
CA SER A 57 5.31 25.74 -0.93
C SER A 57 5.79 24.50 -0.16
N ALA A 58 6.51 23.58 -0.80
CA ALA A 58 7.07 22.40 -0.16
C ALA A 58 8.08 22.78 0.93
N LEU A 59 8.97 23.75 0.66
CA LEU A 59 9.89 24.26 1.67
C LEU A 59 9.16 24.96 2.84
N GLN A 60 8.10 25.72 2.56
CA GLN A 60 7.27 26.31 3.61
C GLN A 60 6.59 25.25 4.48
N VAL A 61 6.09 24.17 3.88
CA VAL A 61 5.53 23.02 4.61
C VAL A 61 6.61 22.34 5.44
N ALA A 62 7.80 22.14 4.89
CA ALA A 62 8.93 21.56 5.62
C ALA A 62 9.26 22.38 6.88
N ASP A 63 9.33 23.71 6.76
CA ASP A 63 9.61 24.58 7.91
C ASP A 63 8.46 24.59 8.93
N ALA A 64 7.21 24.49 8.48
CA ALA A 64 6.04 24.45 9.36
C ALA A 64 5.96 23.14 10.17
N ILE A 65 6.35 22.01 9.57
CA ILE A 65 6.31 20.70 10.24
C ILE A 65 7.63 20.35 10.94
N ASP A 66 8.69 21.14 10.80
CA ASP A 66 10.04 20.85 11.31
C ASP A 66 10.05 20.55 12.82
N SER A 67 9.23 21.29 13.58
CA SER A 67 9.08 21.07 15.03
C SER A 67 8.28 19.83 15.41
N GLU A 68 7.38 19.37 14.54
CA GLU A 68 6.49 18.23 14.79
C GLU A 68 7.00 16.93 14.17
N SER A 69 7.76 17.03 13.07
CA SER A 69 8.23 15.91 12.25
C SER A 69 9.51 16.33 11.49
N PRO A 70 10.65 16.45 12.19
CA PRO A 70 11.89 16.94 11.60
C PRO A 70 12.39 16.09 10.43
N GLU A 71 12.18 14.77 10.49
CA GLU A 71 12.57 13.84 9.43
C GLU A 71 11.75 14.02 8.16
N ARG A 72 10.44 14.29 8.31
CA ARG A 72 9.56 14.57 7.18
C ARG A 72 9.92 15.91 6.54
N ALA A 73 10.28 16.90 7.36
CA ALA A 73 10.81 18.18 6.88
C ALA A 73 12.12 17.99 6.12
N GLU A 74 13.06 17.20 6.65
CA GLU A 74 14.33 16.88 5.99
C GLU A 74 14.13 16.17 4.67
N GLN A 75 13.21 15.20 4.60
CA GLN A 75 12.87 14.50 3.37
C GLN A 75 12.27 15.45 2.32
N ILE A 76 11.35 16.35 2.70
CA ILE A 76 10.79 17.34 1.78
C ILE A 76 11.91 18.25 1.25
N ARG A 77 12.82 18.70 2.13
CA ARG A 77 14.00 19.50 1.73
C ARG A 77 14.92 18.71 0.81
N ALA A 78 15.14 17.42 1.07
CA ALA A 78 15.94 16.54 0.24
C ALA A 78 15.32 16.36 -1.15
N ALA A 79 14.00 16.16 -1.24
CA ALA A 79 13.29 16.05 -2.52
C ALA A 79 13.35 17.36 -3.32
N VAL A 80 13.14 18.52 -2.69
CA VAL A 80 13.29 19.82 -3.35
C VAL A 80 14.74 20.05 -3.82
N LYS A 81 15.72 19.70 -2.99
CA LYS A 81 17.13 19.76 -3.38
C LYS A 81 17.42 18.86 -4.57
N ALA A 82 16.89 17.64 -4.57
CA ALA A 82 17.09 16.67 -5.62
C ALA A 82 16.39 17.08 -6.94
N ALA A 83 15.28 17.83 -6.86
CA ALA A 83 14.63 18.46 -8.01
C ALA A 83 15.48 19.60 -8.60
N SER A 84 16.07 20.42 -7.73
CA SER A 84 16.99 21.49 -8.11
C SER A 84 18.27 20.95 -8.76
N GLU A 85 18.89 19.91 -8.20
CA GLU A 85 20.10 19.26 -8.74
C GLU A 85 19.86 18.61 -10.12
N ARG A 86 18.64 18.11 -10.38
CA ARG A 86 18.23 17.57 -11.68
C ARG A 86 17.79 18.63 -12.70
N ALA A 87 17.71 19.89 -12.26
CA ALA A 87 17.25 21.03 -13.03
C ALA A 87 15.84 20.86 -13.62
N VAL A 88 14.92 20.23 -12.89
CA VAL A 88 13.56 19.91 -13.34
C VAL A 88 12.81 21.15 -13.85
N ALA A 89 12.92 22.27 -13.14
CA ALA A 89 12.35 23.55 -13.58
C ALA A 89 12.90 24.02 -14.94
N GLY A 90 14.22 23.87 -15.17
CA GLY A 90 14.87 24.24 -16.43
C GLY A 90 14.47 23.33 -17.59
N ARG A 91 14.18 22.06 -17.33
CA ARG A 91 13.71 21.12 -18.37
C ARG A 91 12.33 21.45 -18.90
N PHE A 92 11.44 22.00 -18.07
CA PHE A 92 10.17 22.54 -18.58
C PHE A 92 10.40 23.70 -19.55
N ASP A 93 11.38 24.58 -19.28
CA ASP A 93 11.74 25.68 -20.18
C ASP A 93 12.39 25.17 -21.48
N ASP A 94 13.24 24.15 -21.40
CA ASP A 94 13.84 23.49 -22.57
C ASP A 94 12.77 22.84 -23.46
N LEU A 95 11.77 22.19 -22.85
CA LEU A 95 10.64 21.57 -23.55
C LEU A 95 9.80 22.62 -24.27
N VAL A 96 9.51 23.76 -23.63
CA VAL A 96 8.87 24.93 -24.26
C VAL A 96 9.69 25.42 -25.46
N GLY A 97 11.02 25.50 -25.33
CA GLY A 97 11.92 25.90 -26.42
C GLY A 97 11.92 24.92 -27.61
N LEU A 98 11.95 23.61 -27.35
CA LEU A 98 11.90 22.57 -28.37
C LEU A 98 10.58 22.60 -29.15
N MET A 99 9.47 22.85 -28.44
CA MET A 99 8.14 22.99 -29.03
C MET A 99 8.03 24.23 -29.92
N GLN A 100 8.51 25.39 -29.46
CA GLN A 100 8.54 26.63 -30.27
C GLN A 100 9.38 26.48 -31.54
N GLN A 101 10.47 25.70 -31.46
CA GLN A 101 11.34 25.38 -32.60
C GLN A 101 10.77 24.28 -33.51
N SER A 102 9.55 23.79 -33.25
CA SER A 102 8.91 22.68 -33.97
C SER A 102 9.73 21.37 -33.96
N ARG A 103 10.63 21.20 -32.97
CA ARG A 103 11.45 19.99 -32.77
C ARG A 103 10.69 18.96 -31.95
N LEU A 104 9.53 18.53 -32.45
CA LEU A 104 8.57 17.73 -31.70
C LEU A 104 9.12 16.37 -31.24
N SER A 105 9.97 15.71 -32.04
CA SER A 105 10.57 14.43 -31.63
C SER A 105 11.48 14.59 -30.40
N ALA A 106 12.30 15.63 -30.36
CA ALA A 106 13.15 15.92 -29.19
C ALA A 106 12.30 16.39 -27.99
N ALA A 107 11.21 17.10 -28.23
CA ALA A 107 10.29 17.49 -27.16
C ALA A 107 9.60 16.29 -26.51
N VAL A 108 9.26 15.25 -27.29
CA VAL A 108 8.69 13.99 -26.75
C VAL A 108 9.71 13.23 -25.91
N GLU A 109 10.95 13.08 -26.39
CA GLU A 109 12.04 12.44 -25.63
C GLU A 109 12.31 13.17 -24.30
N GLU A 110 12.34 14.50 -24.32
CA GLU A 110 12.52 15.31 -23.11
C GLU A 110 11.32 15.19 -22.16
N GLN A 111 10.09 15.09 -22.69
CA GLN A 111 8.88 14.92 -21.89
C GLN A 111 8.85 13.57 -21.17
N GLU A 112 9.29 12.49 -21.84
CA GLU A 112 9.41 11.16 -21.21
C GLU A 112 10.48 11.15 -20.12
N ALA A 113 11.64 11.78 -20.37
CA ALA A 113 12.71 11.90 -19.37
C ALA A 113 12.25 12.72 -18.14
N LEU A 114 11.58 13.85 -18.38
CA LEU A 114 11.04 14.71 -17.32
C LEU A 114 9.97 14.00 -16.50
N ALA A 115 9.08 13.23 -17.12
CA ALA A 115 8.09 12.42 -16.42
C ALA A 115 8.76 11.41 -15.48
N GLY A 116 9.80 10.70 -15.95
CA GLY A 116 10.55 9.77 -15.11
C GLY A 116 11.23 10.43 -13.89
N GLU A 117 11.76 11.64 -14.06
CA GLU A 117 12.36 12.39 -12.95
C GLU A 117 11.32 12.88 -11.93
N LEU A 118 10.15 13.30 -12.40
CA LEU A 118 9.04 13.67 -11.52
C LEU A 118 8.54 12.45 -10.73
N ASP A 119 8.49 11.27 -11.34
CA ASP A 119 8.14 10.02 -10.65
C ASP A 119 9.18 9.65 -9.58
N GLU A 120 10.47 9.82 -9.84
CA GLU A 120 11.53 9.61 -8.83
C GLU A 120 11.40 10.57 -7.66
N LEU A 121 11.10 11.86 -7.92
CA LEU A 121 10.90 12.87 -6.89
C LEU A 121 9.64 12.61 -6.08
N LEU A 122 8.55 12.21 -6.74
CA LEU A 122 7.32 11.80 -6.06
C LEU A 122 7.57 10.58 -5.17
N ARG A 123 8.31 9.57 -5.65
CA ARG A 123 8.70 8.42 -4.83
C ARG A 123 9.51 8.86 -3.61
N MET A 124 10.50 9.73 -3.79
CA MET A 124 11.30 10.29 -2.69
C MET A 124 10.46 11.11 -1.71
N LEU A 125 9.38 11.76 -2.14
CA LEU A 125 8.45 12.51 -1.29
C LEU A 125 7.39 11.63 -0.63
N LEU A 126 7.04 10.49 -1.23
CA LEU A 126 5.97 9.60 -0.76
C LEU A 126 6.48 8.50 0.16
N GLU A 127 7.77 8.15 0.12
CA GLU A 127 8.38 7.15 1.01
C GLU A 127 8.29 7.64 2.47
N ASP A 128 7.49 7.03 3.35
CA ASP A 128 7.37 7.54 4.73
C ASP A 128 8.68 7.22 5.50
N PRO A 129 9.46 8.22 5.96
CA PRO A 129 10.71 7.97 6.68
C PRO A 129 10.46 7.20 7.97
N ARG A 130 9.26 7.31 8.53
CA ARG A 130 8.83 6.52 9.69
C ARG A 130 8.69 5.03 9.34
N GLU A 131 8.25 4.68 8.13
CA GLU A 131 8.18 3.26 7.71
C GLU A 131 9.58 2.65 7.64
N ALA A 132 10.55 3.37 7.09
CA ALA A 132 11.94 2.90 7.04
C ALA A 132 12.55 2.72 8.44
N GLN A 133 12.21 3.61 9.39
CA GLN A 133 12.66 3.50 10.78
C GLN A 133 12.03 2.32 11.51
N ILE A 134 10.72 2.15 11.40
CA ILE A 134 10.01 1.04 12.04
C ILE A 134 10.53 -0.29 11.49
N GLU A 135 10.76 -0.37 10.17
CA GLU A 135 11.37 -1.54 9.53
C GLU A 135 12.80 -1.81 10.04
N ALA A 136 13.60 -0.76 10.26
CA ALA A 136 14.93 -0.89 10.84
C ALA A 136 14.87 -1.35 12.31
N GLU A 137 13.92 -0.83 13.09
CA GLU A 137 13.69 -1.23 14.49
C GLU A 137 13.21 -2.68 14.59
N ARG A 138 12.27 -3.08 13.72
CA ARG A 138 11.81 -4.47 13.57
C ARG A 138 12.97 -5.42 13.31
N LYS A 139 13.83 -5.10 12.33
CA LYS A 139 15.03 -5.90 12.02
C LYS A 139 15.99 -5.98 13.21
N ARG A 140 16.22 -4.87 13.91
CA ARG A 140 17.06 -4.83 15.12
C ARG A 140 16.50 -5.75 16.20
N LEU A 141 15.19 -5.73 16.45
CA LEU A 141 14.55 -6.62 17.41
C LEU A 141 14.60 -8.10 16.98
N GLU A 142 14.42 -8.40 15.70
CA GLU A 142 14.57 -9.76 15.17
C GLU A 142 16.00 -10.30 15.37
N GLU A 143 17.00 -9.46 15.12
CA GLU A 143 18.40 -9.79 15.41
C GLU A 143 18.63 -9.98 16.90
N LEU A 144 18.10 -9.11 17.75
CA LEU A 144 18.19 -9.23 19.22
C LEU A 144 17.57 -10.54 19.72
N VAL A 145 16.36 -10.89 19.29
CA VAL A 145 15.67 -12.14 19.64
C VAL A 145 16.51 -13.35 19.22
N LYS A 146 17.08 -13.31 18.02
CA LYS A 146 17.93 -14.39 17.49
C LYS A 146 19.23 -14.53 18.30
N GLU A 147 19.89 -13.43 18.63
CA GLU A 147 21.12 -13.43 19.42
C GLU A 147 20.87 -13.93 20.85
N LEU A 148 19.81 -13.44 21.51
CA LEU A 148 19.41 -13.91 22.84
C LEU A 148 19.06 -15.41 22.83
N GLY A 149 18.36 -15.88 21.80
CA GLY A 149 18.06 -17.30 21.62
C GLY A 149 19.31 -18.15 21.44
N ARG A 150 20.28 -17.67 20.66
CA ARG A 150 21.59 -18.33 20.50
C ARG A 150 22.34 -18.37 21.84
N MET A 151 22.43 -17.25 22.56
CA MET A 151 23.12 -17.18 23.85
C MET A 151 22.48 -18.12 24.89
N ALA A 152 21.15 -18.23 24.92
CA ALA A 152 20.45 -19.13 25.83
C ALA A 152 20.80 -20.61 25.54
N LEU A 153 20.90 -20.98 24.26
CA LEU A 153 21.33 -22.31 23.83
C LEU A 153 22.81 -22.57 24.17
N ASP A 154 23.68 -21.58 23.95
CA ASP A 154 25.11 -21.67 24.27
C ASP A 154 25.32 -21.80 25.79
N GLN A 155 24.59 -21.03 26.61
CA GLN A 155 24.60 -21.14 28.08
C GLN A 155 24.15 -22.52 28.55
N LYS A 156 23.07 -23.06 27.96
CA LYS A 156 22.59 -24.41 28.24
C LYS A 156 23.64 -25.47 27.89
N SER A 157 24.27 -25.34 26.72
CA SER A 157 25.36 -26.23 26.28
C SER A 157 26.55 -26.21 27.24
N LEU A 158 26.97 -25.02 27.71
CA LEU A 158 28.04 -24.88 28.69
C LEU A 158 27.72 -25.55 30.02
N ARG A 159 26.49 -25.38 30.52
CA ARG A 159 26.03 -26.05 31.73
C ARG A 159 26.02 -27.57 31.57
N ASP A 160 25.50 -28.08 30.46
CA ASP A 160 25.42 -29.52 30.20
C ASP A 160 26.83 -30.15 30.05
N ARG A 161 27.79 -29.40 29.49
CA ARG A 161 29.21 -29.80 29.44
C ARG A 161 29.87 -29.79 30.82
N GLY A 162 29.56 -28.78 31.66
CA GLY A 162 29.96 -28.75 33.07
C GLY A 162 29.46 -29.97 33.85
N ALA A 163 28.19 -30.35 33.65
CA ALA A 163 27.61 -31.54 34.27
C ALA A 163 28.26 -32.86 33.81
N LYS A 164 28.78 -32.90 32.58
CA LYS A 164 29.52 -34.05 32.02
C LYS A 164 30.98 -34.13 32.47
N GLY A 165 31.47 -33.14 33.22
CA GLY A 165 32.83 -33.13 33.76
C GLY A 165 33.91 -32.59 32.81
N ASP A 166 33.54 -31.72 31.87
CA ASP A 166 34.52 -31.00 31.03
C ASP A 166 35.48 -30.15 31.88
N ALA A 167 36.67 -29.87 31.35
CA ALA A 167 37.70 -29.10 32.04
C ALA A 167 37.21 -27.67 32.38
N ALA A 168 37.20 -27.34 33.68
CA ALA A 168 36.70 -26.07 34.22
C ALA A 168 37.36 -24.84 33.57
N GLU A 169 38.66 -24.90 33.26
CA GLU A 169 39.39 -23.81 32.61
C GLU A 169 38.87 -23.49 31.20
N ARG A 170 38.49 -24.52 30.42
CA ARG A 170 37.88 -24.32 29.09
C ARG A 170 36.46 -23.76 29.22
N LEU A 171 35.71 -24.24 30.21
CA LEU A 171 34.36 -23.74 30.48
C LEU A 171 34.39 -22.28 30.94
N ALA A 172 35.34 -21.90 31.80
CA ALA A 172 35.54 -20.52 32.24
C ALA A 172 35.80 -19.59 31.05
N LYS A 173 36.66 -20.00 30.10
CA LYS A 173 36.94 -19.21 28.90
C LYS A 173 35.69 -18.99 28.05
N LEU A 174 34.92 -20.05 27.77
CA LEU A 174 33.68 -19.94 26.99
C LEU A 174 32.59 -19.15 27.73
N GLN A 175 32.54 -19.27 29.05
CA GLN A 175 31.62 -18.50 29.90
C GLN A 175 31.96 -17.00 29.86
N ARG A 176 33.25 -16.63 29.85
CA ARG A 176 33.71 -15.26 29.64
C ARG A 176 33.32 -14.72 28.27
N GLU A 177 33.59 -15.50 27.21
CA GLU A 177 33.24 -15.12 25.84
C GLU A 177 31.74 -14.83 25.73
N LEU A 178 30.89 -15.67 26.32
CA LEU A 178 29.44 -15.47 26.33
C LEU A 178 29.02 -14.24 27.15
N ALA A 179 29.66 -13.97 28.29
CA ALA A 179 29.42 -12.75 29.08
C ALA A 179 29.83 -11.48 28.33
N ASP A 180 30.96 -11.51 27.61
CA ASP A 180 31.44 -10.38 26.83
C ASP A 180 30.56 -10.13 25.59
N ASP A 181 30.02 -11.18 24.96
CA ASP A 181 29.04 -11.04 23.88
C ASP A 181 27.72 -10.45 24.39
N ALA A 182 27.24 -10.89 25.56
CA ALA A 182 26.07 -10.28 26.21
C ALA A 182 26.29 -8.79 26.52
N LYS A 183 27.50 -8.42 26.98
CA LYS A 183 27.88 -7.03 27.21
C LYS A 183 27.92 -6.21 25.91
N ARG A 184 28.53 -6.74 24.84
CA ARG A 184 28.55 -6.07 23.53
C ARG A 184 27.15 -5.84 22.99
N LEU A 185 26.23 -6.79 23.22
CA LEU A 185 24.85 -6.64 22.81
C LEU A 185 24.11 -5.56 23.60
N LEU A 186 24.40 -5.41 24.90
CA LEU A 186 23.92 -4.28 25.71
C LEU A 186 24.46 -2.94 25.21
N ASP A 187 25.77 -2.89 24.91
CA ASP A 187 26.44 -1.67 24.43
C ASP A 187 25.92 -1.22 23.05
N LYS A 188 25.45 -2.16 22.23
CA LYS A 188 24.80 -1.91 20.92
C LYS A 188 23.32 -1.53 21.02
N GLY A 189 22.70 -1.60 22.22
CA GLY A 189 21.30 -1.22 22.41
C GLY A 189 21.02 0.26 22.08
N PRO A 190 19.76 0.72 22.12
CA PRO A 190 19.35 2.07 21.69
C PRO A 190 20.07 3.23 22.39
N ALA A 191 20.75 2.99 23.51
CA ALA A 191 21.60 3.97 24.18
C ALA A 191 22.97 4.22 23.48
N GLY A 192 23.42 3.31 22.60
CA GLY A 192 24.72 3.38 21.92
C GLY A 192 24.76 4.28 20.67
N GLU A 193 23.59 4.69 20.14
CA GLU A 193 23.46 5.60 18.98
C GLU A 193 22.90 6.98 19.37
N SER A 194 23.19 7.46 20.59
CA SER A 194 23.07 8.90 20.88
C SER A 194 24.29 9.65 20.31
N PRO A 195 24.13 10.85 19.71
CA PRO A 195 25.26 11.67 19.26
C PRO A 195 26.21 11.98 20.44
N PRO A 196 27.49 12.27 20.19
CA PRO A 196 28.48 12.42 21.26
C PRO A 196 28.07 13.50 22.26
N PRO A 197 28.38 13.34 23.56
CA PRO A 197 28.00 14.30 24.57
C PRO A 197 28.81 15.59 24.36
N GLY A 198 28.12 16.64 23.94
CA GLY A 198 28.58 18.01 24.17
C GLY A 198 28.66 18.24 25.66
N GLY A 199 29.86 18.51 26.16
CA GLY A 199 30.16 18.64 27.58
C GLY A 199 29.32 19.71 28.28
N GLY A 200 28.76 19.31 29.41
CA GLY A 200 28.11 20.19 30.38
C GLY A 200 27.94 19.43 31.69
N GLU A 201 28.86 19.65 32.64
CA GLU A 201 28.71 19.21 34.03
C GLU A 201 27.49 19.90 34.66
N SER A 202 26.60 19.15 35.33
CA SER A 202 26.05 19.49 36.66
C SER A 202 25.02 18.48 37.19
N GLN A 203 25.36 17.96 38.37
CA GLN A 203 24.54 17.70 39.57
C GLN A 203 23.32 16.75 39.58
N GLU A 204 23.44 15.79 40.50
CA GLU A 204 22.38 15.03 41.16
C GLU A 204 21.23 15.92 41.68
N GLN A 205 19.99 15.59 41.31
CA GLN A 205 18.84 15.71 42.19
C GLN A 205 17.67 14.84 41.69
N GLY A 206 17.03 14.14 42.63
CA GLY A 206 16.01 13.14 42.37
C GLY A 206 14.77 13.67 41.64
N GLY A 207 14.27 12.85 40.71
CA GLY A 207 12.98 12.97 40.06
C GLY A 207 12.20 11.64 40.11
N PRO A 208 10.87 11.67 39.88
CA PRO A 208 9.90 10.63 40.28
C PRO A 208 10.03 9.31 39.50
N PRO A 209 9.36 8.22 39.92
CA PRO A 209 9.60 6.88 39.40
C PRO A 209 9.34 6.85 37.89
N SER A 210 10.29 6.24 37.20
CA SER A 210 10.41 6.10 35.77
C SER A 210 9.09 5.66 35.13
N ALA A 211 8.82 6.22 33.94
CA ALA A 211 7.76 5.80 33.04
C ALA A 211 7.66 4.26 32.94
N PRO A 212 6.47 3.70 32.63
CA PRO A 212 6.34 2.27 32.37
C PRO A 212 7.42 1.85 31.37
N SER A 213 8.32 0.96 31.80
CA SER A 213 9.45 0.50 31.00
C SER A 213 8.93 -0.23 29.77
N SER A 214 9.41 0.16 28.58
CA SER A 214 9.08 -0.54 27.34
C SER A 214 9.52 -2.01 27.44
N PRO A 215 8.89 -2.95 26.71
CA PRO A 215 9.36 -4.35 26.70
C PRO A 215 10.83 -4.46 26.24
N LEU A 216 11.29 -3.56 25.38
CA LEU A 216 12.70 -3.45 25.01
C LEU A 216 13.60 -3.09 26.22
N ASP A 217 13.23 -2.10 27.02
CA ASP A 217 13.98 -1.73 28.24
C ASP A 217 14.03 -2.89 29.24
N LYS A 218 12.93 -3.64 29.36
CA LYS A 218 12.88 -4.85 30.19
C LYS A 218 13.81 -5.92 29.64
N ALA A 219 13.80 -6.16 28.34
CA ALA A 219 14.70 -7.11 27.67
C ALA A 219 16.17 -6.77 27.94
N LEU A 220 16.55 -5.50 27.79
CA LEU A 220 17.91 -5.02 28.08
C LEU A 220 18.25 -5.16 29.57
N GLY A 221 17.31 -4.85 30.47
CA GLY A 221 17.49 -5.05 31.91
C GLY A 221 17.71 -6.52 32.29
N ARG A 222 17.00 -7.45 31.63
CA ARG A 222 17.17 -8.90 31.78
C ARG A 222 18.52 -9.37 31.25
N LEU A 223 18.92 -8.89 30.07
CA LEU A 223 20.23 -9.18 29.49
C LEU A 223 21.37 -8.70 30.42
N GLY A 224 21.23 -7.53 31.05
CA GLY A 224 22.18 -7.04 32.05
C GLY A 224 22.29 -7.90 33.31
N LYS A 225 21.21 -8.56 33.74
CA LYS A 225 21.25 -9.54 34.83
C LYS A 225 21.91 -10.84 34.39
N ALA A 226 21.59 -11.30 33.18
CA ALA A 226 22.22 -12.49 32.60
C ALA A 226 23.74 -12.32 32.50
N GLU A 227 24.22 -11.18 32.01
CA GLU A 227 25.65 -10.85 31.89
C GLU A 227 26.36 -10.95 33.25
N LYS A 228 25.78 -10.37 34.31
CA LYS A 228 26.32 -10.45 35.68
C LYS A 228 26.38 -11.89 36.20
N ALA A 229 25.32 -12.67 35.97
CA ALA A 229 25.28 -14.08 36.36
C ALA A 229 26.33 -14.90 35.60
N MET A 230 26.55 -14.62 34.31
CA MET A 230 27.60 -15.26 33.52
C MET A 230 29.00 -14.92 34.02
N ARG A 231 29.28 -13.66 34.40
CA ARG A 231 30.56 -13.28 35.02
C ARG A 231 30.77 -13.97 36.38
N GLY A 232 29.71 -14.13 37.17
CA GLY A 232 29.77 -14.92 38.40
C GLY A 232 30.14 -16.38 38.11
N ALA A 233 29.46 -17.01 37.15
CA ALA A 233 29.74 -18.39 36.74
C ALA A 233 31.18 -18.54 36.21
N GLU A 234 31.68 -17.56 35.45
CA GLU A 234 33.07 -17.51 34.98
C GLU A 234 34.06 -17.55 36.14
N GLN A 235 33.85 -16.75 37.19
CA GLN A 235 34.71 -16.72 38.36
C GLN A 235 34.76 -18.08 39.07
N GLN A 236 33.59 -18.70 39.31
CA GLN A 236 33.50 -20.01 39.95
C GLN A 236 34.19 -21.12 39.12
N LEU A 237 34.03 -21.09 37.79
CA LEU A 237 34.73 -22.00 36.89
C LEU A 237 36.25 -21.77 36.89
N GLY A 238 36.69 -20.51 37.00
CA GLY A 238 38.11 -20.14 37.13
C GLY A 238 38.74 -20.64 38.43
N GLU A 239 37.97 -20.67 39.51
CA GLU A 239 38.33 -21.27 40.81
C GLU A 239 38.25 -22.80 40.81
N ARG A 240 37.92 -23.42 39.66
CA ARG A 240 37.74 -24.87 39.46
C ARG A 240 36.59 -25.46 40.28
N ASP A 241 35.56 -24.67 40.57
CA ASP A 241 34.33 -25.13 41.22
C ASP A 241 33.14 -25.11 40.25
N PRO A 242 32.98 -26.14 39.39
CA PRO A 242 31.85 -26.23 38.47
C PRO A 242 30.50 -26.41 39.19
N LYS A 243 30.49 -26.87 40.45
CA LYS A 243 29.25 -27.03 41.22
C LYS A 243 28.74 -25.68 41.72
N ALA A 244 29.64 -24.81 42.16
CA ALA A 244 29.30 -23.43 42.52
C ALA A 244 28.92 -22.56 41.32
N ALA A 245 29.43 -22.88 40.12
CA ALA A 245 29.06 -22.20 38.88
C ALA A 245 27.64 -22.54 38.38
N GLU A 246 27.19 -23.79 38.55
CA GLU A 246 25.90 -24.28 38.05
C GLU A 246 24.68 -23.39 38.39
N PRO A 247 24.47 -22.91 39.64
CA PRO A 247 23.33 -22.04 39.94
C PRO A 247 23.38 -20.71 39.17
N MET A 248 24.56 -20.11 39.03
CA MET A 248 24.75 -18.88 38.27
C MET A 248 24.52 -19.10 36.77
N GLN A 249 24.94 -20.27 36.24
CA GLN A 249 24.66 -20.66 34.86
C GLN A 249 23.15 -20.86 34.59
N ARG A 250 22.41 -21.39 35.57
CA ARG A 250 20.95 -21.53 35.48
C ARG A 250 20.24 -20.18 35.54
N GLU A 251 20.70 -19.28 36.42
CA GLU A 251 20.19 -17.92 36.51
C GLU A 251 20.44 -17.15 35.20
N ALA A 252 21.67 -17.23 34.65
CA ALA A 252 22.00 -16.65 33.36
C ALA A 252 21.09 -17.17 32.23
N GLN A 253 20.86 -18.49 32.17
CA GLN A 253 19.96 -19.08 31.19
C GLN A 253 18.52 -18.56 31.35
N HIS A 254 18.01 -18.51 32.59
CA HIS A 254 16.66 -18.02 32.88
C HIS A 254 16.50 -16.55 32.46
N GLU A 255 17.47 -15.69 32.79
CA GLU A 255 17.41 -14.27 32.43
C GLU A 255 17.57 -14.05 30.92
N LEU A 256 18.35 -14.86 30.19
CA LEU A 256 18.40 -14.81 28.72
C LEU A 256 17.07 -15.21 28.07
N GLU A 257 16.43 -16.27 28.57
CA GLU A 257 15.10 -16.70 28.08
C GLU A 257 14.01 -15.68 28.43
N ALA A 258 14.12 -15.00 29.58
CA ALA A 258 13.25 -13.88 29.93
C ALA A 258 13.51 -12.67 29.02
N ALA A 259 14.78 -12.29 28.79
CA ALA A 259 15.16 -11.20 27.88
C ALA A 259 14.62 -11.45 26.47
N ARG A 260 14.74 -12.68 25.97
CA ARG A 260 14.23 -13.06 24.66
C ARG A 260 12.71 -12.88 24.56
N ARG A 261 11.96 -13.30 25.57
CA ARG A 261 10.49 -13.14 25.58
C ARG A 261 10.08 -11.67 25.57
N GLU A 262 10.73 -10.84 26.37
CA GLU A 262 10.47 -9.39 26.41
C GLU A 262 10.81 -8.71 25.05
N ALA A 263 11.87 -9.17 24.38
CA ALA A 263 12.21 -8.71 23.02
C ALA A 263 11.22 -9.22 21.96
N GLU A 264 10.71 -10.45 22.09
CA GLU A 264 9.64 -10.98 21.24
C GLU A 264 8.33 -10.20 21.43
N GLU A 265 8.02 -9.79 22.66
CA GLU A 265 6.88 -8.91 22.97
C GLU A 265 7.05 -7.51 22.34
N ALA A 266 8.24 -6.90 22.43
CA ALA A 266 8.54 -5.64 21.75
C ALA A 266 8.36 -5.76 20.23
N LEU A 267 8.87 -6.85 19.64
CA LEU A 267 8.76 -7.12 18.21
C LEU A 267 7.31 -7.30 17.77
N GLN A 268 6.51 -7.99 18.58
CA GLN A 268 5.08 -8.17 18.32
C GLN A 268 4.32 -6.85 18.38
N GLN A 269 4.66 -5.97 19.33
CA GLN A 269 4.09 -4.62 19.40
C GLN A 269 4.39 -3.82 18.12
N ILE A 270 5.65 -3.79 17.67
CA ILE A 270 6.01 -3.10 16.43
C ILE A 270 5.23 -3.63 15.22
N ARG A 271 5.13 -4.95 15.07
CA ARG A 271 4.37 -5.56 13.96
C ARG A 271 2.89 -5.19 13.99
N GLU A 272 2.28 -5.15 15.17
CA GLU A 272 0.89 -4.74 15.35
C GLU A 272 0.69 -3.26 14.99
N GLU A 273 1.62 -2.38 15.38
CA GLU A 273 1.59 -0.96 15.02
C GLU A 273 1.79 -0.73 13.51
N GLU A 274 2.72 -1.46 12.87
CA GLU A 274 2.90 -1.45 11.41
C GLU A 274 1.62 -1.89 10.68
N GLN A 275 0.98 -2.96 11.17
CA GLN A 275 -0.26 -3.44 10.59
C GLN A 275 -1.38 -2.40 10.73
N GLN A 276 -1.54 -1.82 11.92
CA GLN A 276 -2.56 -0.79 12.15
C GLN A 276 -2.35 0.42 11.24
N ARG A 277 -1.11 0.90 11.09
CA ARG A 277 -0.79 2.02 10.18
C ARG A 277 -1.15 1.71 8.73
N ARG A 278 -0.77 0.53 8.24
CA ARG A 278 -1.11 0.09 6.88
C ARG A 278 -2.62 0.01 6.67
N LEU A 279 -3.36 -0.50 7.65
CA LEU A 279 -4.82 -0.55 7.60
C LEU A 279 -5.44 0.86 7.55
N VAL A 280 -4.92 1.83 8.32
CA VAL A 280 -5.37 3.23 8.25
C VAL A 280 -5.14 3.82 6.85
N GLN A 281 -3.93 3.65 6.29
CA GLN A 281 -3.62 4.13 4.93
C GLN A 281 -4.54 3.49 3.88
N LEU A 282 -4.85 2.19 4.02
CA LEU A 282 -5.78 1.48 3.16
C LEU A 282 -7.20 2.03 3.27
N VAL A 283 -7.70 2.25 4.49
CA VAL A 283 -9.01 2.84 4.75
C VAL A 283 -9.12 4.22 4.10
N ASP A 284 -8.11 5.08 4.26
CA ASP A 284 -8.10 6.42 3.66
C ASP A 284 -8.06 6.37 2.11
N ARG A 285 -7.41 5.37 1.54
CA ARG A 285 -7.44 5.13 0.09
C ARG A 285 -8.82 4.68 -0.38
N LEU A 286 -9.45 3.74 0.32
CA LEU A 286 -10.80 3.26 0.00
C LEU A 286 -11.85 4.35 0.17
N ARG A 287 -11.75 5.20 1.21
CA ARG A 287 -12.64 6.37 1.39
C ARG A 287 -12.55 7.35 0.22
N ARG A 288 -11.34 7.59 -0.32
CA ARG A 288 -11.14 8.41 -1.52
C ARG A 288 -11.78 7.79 -2.76
N LEU A 289 -11.65 6.47 -2.92
CA LEU A 289 -12.33 5.73 -3.99
C LEU A 289 -13.85 5.87 -3.89
N VAL A 290 -14.43 5.68 -2.69
CA VAL A 290 -15.87 5.86 -2.44
C VAL A 290 -16.33 7.27 -2.82
N ALA A 291 -15.63 8.30 -2.33
CA ALA A 291 -15.99 9.69 -2.61
C ALA A 291 -15.95 10.00 -4.12
N ALA A 292 -14.92 9.54 -4.83
CA ALA A 292 -14.80 9.73 -6.27
C ALA A 292 -15.89 8.97 -7.04
N GLN A 293 -16.24 7.75 -6.64
CA GLN A 293 -17.31 6.96 -7.28
C GLN A 293 -18.68 7.61 -7.10
N ILE A 294 -18.96 8.19 -5.92
CA ILE A 294 -20.20 8.96 -5.66
C ILE A 294 -20.32 10.14 -6.65
N GLU A 295 -19.22 10.86 -6.89
CA GLU A 295 -19.21 11.95 -7.85
C GLU A 295 -19.44 11.47 -9.29
N ILE A 296 -18.77 10.39 -9.71
CA ILE A 296 -18.97 9.78 -11.02
C ILE A 296 -20.42 9.37 -11.20
N ASN A 297 -21.01 8.67 -10.23
CA ASN A 297 -22.40 8.22 -10.31
C ASN A 297 -23.39 9.37 -10.47
N ARG A 298 -23.21 10.44 -9.68
CA ARG A 298 -24.02 11.66 -9.79
C ARG A 298 -23.90 12.27 -11.18
N GLU A 299 -22.68 12.40 -11.71
CA GLU A 299 -22.45 12.97 -13.03
C GLU A 299 -22.95 12.09 -14.18
N THR A 300 -22.88 10.76 -14.04
CA THR A 300 -23.48 9.80 -14.97
C THR A 300 -25.00 9.99 -15.02
N ALA A 301 -25.65 10.13 -13.86
CA ALA A 301 -27.09 10.38 -13.79
C ALA A 301 -27.48 11.73 -14.42
N GLU A 302 -26.73 12.80 -14.14
CA GLU A 302 -26.92 14.12 -14.76
C GLU A 302 -26.73 14.07 -16.27
N ALA A 303 -25.67 13.41 -16.75
CA ALA A 303 -25.39 13.26 -18.18
C ALA A 303 -26.45 12.41 -18.89
N HIS A 304 -27.03 11.42 -18.22
CA HIS A 304 -28.15 10.63 -18.75
C HIS A 304 -29.43 11.45 -18.86
N GLN A 305 -29.78 12.22 -17.82
CA GLN A 305 -30.97 13.09 -17.82
C GLN A 305 -30.90 14.14 -18.93
N ASP A 306 -29.74 14.78 -19.09
CA ASP A 306 -29.55 15.83 -20.09
C ASP A 306 -29.30 15.29 -21.51
N ALA A 307 -29.18 13.97 -21.69
CA ALA A 307 -28.80 13.38 -22.96
C ALA A 307 -29.80 13.68 -24.10
N ALA A 308 -31.08 13.90 -23.77
CA ALA A 308 -32.12 14.25 -24.73
C ALA A 308 -32.02 15.70 -25.24
N ASP A 309 -31.52 16.61 -24.39
CA ASP A 309 -31.44 18.06 -24.66
C ASP A 309 -30.05 18.48 -25.17
N ARG A 310 -29.04 17.62 -25.04
CA ARG A 310 -27.66 17.87 -25.48
C ARG A 310 -27.40 17.33 -26.90
N PRO A 311 -26.51 17.97 -27.67
CA PRO A 311 -26.02 17.39 -28.92
C PRO A 311 -25.37 16.01 -28.66
N PRO A 312 -25.58 14.99 -29.52
CA PRO A 312 -25.04 13.64 -29.30
C PRO A 312 -23.53 13.63 -29.03
N ARG A 313 -22.78 14.46 -29.77
CA ARG A 313 -21.33 14.60 -29.61
C ARG A 313 -20.92 15.14 -28.23
N ALA A 314 -21.74 15.98 -27.61
CA ALA A 314 -21.47 16.50 -26.27
C ALA A 314 -21.67 15.41 -25.20
N THR A 315 -22.69 14.55 -25.37
CA THR A 315 -22.95 13.39 -24.51
C THR A 315 -21.84 12.35 -24.62
N GLU A 316 -21.36 12.06 -25.84
CA GLU A 316 -20.20 11.18 -26.08
C GLU A 316 -18.94 11.68 -25.35
N ILE A 317 -18.66 12.99 -25.41
CA ILE A 317 -17.50 13.58 -24.74
C ILE A 317 -17.65 13.50 -23.21
N ALA A 318 -18.86 13.73 -22.68
CA ALA A 318 -19.13 13.59 -21.25
C ALA A 318 -18.93 12.15 -20.78
N ALA A 319 -19.46 11.17 -21.52
CA ALA A 319 -19.32 9.75 -21.23
C ALA A 319 -17.84 9.30 -21.27
N ALA A 320 -17.07 9.75 -22.27
CA ALA A 320 -15.64 9.45 -22.37
C ALA A 320 -14.83 9.99 -21.18
N LYS A 321 -15.15 11.18 -20.67
CA LYS A 321 -14.51 11.74 -19.48
C LYS A 321 -14.83 10.95 -18.21
N LEU A 322 -16.09 10.50 -18.08
CA LEU A 322 -16.49 9.64 -16.96
C LEU A 322 -15.76 8.30 -17.02
N ALA A 323 -15.64 7.70 -18.20
CA ALA A 323 -14.86 6.47 -18.40
C ALA A 323 -13.37 6.62 -18.02
N GLU A 324 -12.74 7.74 -18.39
CA GLU A 324 -11.34 8.02 -18.03
C GLU A 324 -11.15 8.14 -16.50
N ARG A 325 -12.11 8.77 -15.81
CA ARG A 325 -12.13 8.84 -14.34
C ARG A 325 -12.31 7.45 -13.73
N GLU A 326 -13.22 6.64 -14.27
CA GLU A 326 -13.46 5.27 -13.81
C GLU A 326 -12.20 4.39 -13.98
N ALA A 327 -11.50 4.50 -15.11
CA ALA A 327 -10.23 3.80 -15.34
C ALA A 327 -9.14 4.19 -14.31
N THR A 328 -9.14 5.44 -13.86
CA THR A 328 -8.27 5.89 -12.76
C THR A 328 -8.65 5.20 -11.45
N LEU A 329 -9.95 5.04 -11.15
CA LEU A 329 -10.41 4.32 -9.97
C LEU A 329 -10.06 2.82 -10.02
N VAL A 330 -10.16 2.17 -11.18
CA VAL A 330 -9.71 0.77 -11.38
C VAL A 330 -8.24 0.62 -10.97
N THR A 331 -7.37 1.51 -11.46
CA THR A 331 -5.93 1.50 -11.12
C THR A 331 -5.70 1.75 -9.64
N GLN A 332 -6.47 2.65 -9.04
CA GLN A 332 -6.41 2.91 -7.60
C GLN A 332 -6.89 1.71 -6.77
N ALA A 333 -7.88 0.95 -7.24
CA ALA A 333 -8.34 -0.28 -6.61
C ALA A 333 -7.31 -1.42 -6.75
N ASP A 334 -6.65 -1.55 -7.91
CA ASP A 334 -5.56 -2.52 -8.13
C ASP A 334 -4.41 -2.31 -7.13
N GLY A 335 -4.01 -1.06 -6.89
CA GLY A 335 -3.00 -0.79 -5.86
C GLY A 335 -3.49 -0.99 -4.42
N ALA A 336 -4.79 -0.93 -4.15
CA ALA A 336 -5.34 -1.30 -2.84
C ALA A 336 -5.31 -2.83 -2.63
N LEU A 337 -5.56 -3.61 -3.68
CA LEU A 337 -5.44 -5.07 -3.67
C LEU A 337 -4.01 -5.53 -3.41
N LEU A 338 -3.01 -4.81 -3.95
CA LEU A 338 -1.61 -5.11 -3.68
C LEU A 338 -1.28 -5.02 -2.18
N LEU A 339 -1.75 -3.96 -1.51
CA LEU A 339 -1.55 -3.77 -0.07
C LEU A 339 -2.28 -4.86 0.76
N LEU A 340 -3.47 -5.26 0.31
CA LEU A 340 -4.24 -6.33 0.96
C LEU A 340 -3.61 -7.72 0.81
N ALA A 341 -2.88 -7.97 -0.29
CA ALA A 341 -2.21 -9.24 -0.52
C ALA A 341 -1.02 -9.47 0.43
N GLU A 342 -0.37 -8.40 0.88
CA GLU A 342 0.76 -8.47 1.82
C GLU A 342 0.34 -8.84 3.25
N ASP A 343 -0.92 -8.58 3.61
CA ASP A 343 -1.41 -8.74 4.99
C ASP A 343 -1.80 -10.21 5.30
N GLY A 344 -2.07 -11.03 4.29
CA GLY A 344 -2.24 -12.51 4.35
C GLY A 344 -3.35 -13.07 5.25
N ALA A 345 -3.95 -12.24 6.10
CA ALA A 345 -4.80 -12.64 7.22
C ALA A 345 -6.30 -12.63 6.92
N SER A 346 -6.72 -12.14 5.74
CA SER A 346 -8.12 -12.14 5.32
C SER A 346 -8.31 -12.72 3.93
N VAL A 347 -9.35 -13.54 3.79
CA VAL A 347 -9.75 -14.15 2.52
C VAL A 347 -10.90 -13.37 1.87
N ALA A 348 -11.83 -12.81 2.65
CA ALA A 348 -12.99 -12.10 2.13
C ALA A 348 -12.71 -10.65 1.74
N PHE A 349 -11.79 -9.95 2.42
CA PHE A 349 -11.48 -8.53 2.11
C PHE A 349 -10.90 -8.33 0.71
N PRO A 350 -9.84 -9.05 0.29
CA PRO A 350 -9.31 -8.92 -1.07
C PRO A 350 -10.36 -9.25 -2.14
N LEU A 351 -11.21 -10.26 -1.87
CA LEU A 351 -12.29 -10.63 -2.77
C LEU A 351 -13.32 -9.50 -2.94
N LEU A 352 -13.69 -8.82 -1.85
CA LEU A 352 -14.64 -7.72 -1.87
C LEU A 352 -14.11 -6.53 -2.68
N VAL A 353 -12.84 -6.15 -2.49
CA VAL A 353 -12.21 -5.07 -3.27
C VAL A 353 -12.01 -5.48 -4.74
N SER A 354 -11.69 -6.75 -5.02
CA SER A 354 -11.56 -7.27 -6.39
C SER A 354 -12.88 -7.18 -7.15
N GLN A 355 -14.00 -7.55 -6.52
CA GLN A 355 -15.31 -7.45 -7.16
C GLN A 355 -15.74 -6.00 -7.43
N ALA A 356 -15.36 -5.06 -6.54
CA ALA A 356 -15.58 -3.64 -6.77
C ALA A 356 -14.77 -3.18 -8.00
N ARG A 357 -13.49 -3.55 -8.07
CA ARG A 357 -12.58 -3.25 -9.17
C ARG A 357 -13.09 -3.79 -10.50
N ASP A 358 -13.54 -5.05 -10.56
CA ASP A 358 -14.06 -5.64 -11.81
C ASP A 358 -15.38 -4.98 -12.24
N THR A 359 -16.20 -4.55 -11.28
CA THR A 359 -17.41 -3.80 -11.58
C THR A 359 -17.09 -2.38 -12.09
N MET A 360 -16.07 -1.70 -11.55
CA MET A 360 -15.57 -0.43 -12.12
C MET A 360 -15.08 -0.61 -13.55
N ASP A 361 -14.43 -1.74 -13.86
CA ASP A 361 -13.98 -2.06 -15.21
C ASP A 361 -15.16 -2.21 -16.19
N GLU A 362 -16.24 -2.88 -15.76
CA GLU A 362 -17.49 -2.95 -16.53
C GLU A 362 -18.15 -1.57 -16.70
N VAL A 363 -18.20 -0.76 -15.64
CA VAL A 363 -18.72 0.62 -15.70
C VAL A 363 -17.92 1.43 -16.72
N ARG A 364 -16.58 1.36 -16.69
CA ARG A 364 -15.71 2.02 -17.67
C ARG A 364 -16.11 1.65 -19.09
N GLU A 365 -16.19 0.36 -19.41
CA GLU A 365 -16.54 -0.11 -20.77
C GLU A 365 -17.92 0.39 -21.21
N ARG A 366 -18.89 0.43 -20.30
CA ARG A 366 -20.24 0.94 -20.59
C ARG A 366 -20.22 2.45 -20.83
N LEU A 367 -19.47 3.21 -20.05
CA LEU A 367 -19.30 4.66 -20.24
C LEU A 367 -18.58 4.97 -21.55
N GLU A 368 -17.56 4.19 -21.94
CA GLU A 368 -16.91 4.30 -23.27
C GLU A 368 -17.90 4.06 -24.41
N ALA A 369 -18.82 3.10 -24.23
CA ALA A 369 -19.91 2.84 -25.16
C ALA A 369 -21.07 3.86 -25.08
N THR A 370 -20.91 4.96 -24.33
CA THR A 370 -21.94 6.00 -24.09
C THR A 370 -23.24 5.44 -23.50
N ARG A 371 -23.16 4.35 -22.74
CA ARG A 371 -24.29 3.72 -22.05
C ARG A 371 -24.42 4.32 -20.66
N LEU A 372 -25.19 5.40 -20.54
CA LEU A 372 -25.39 6.14 -19.27
C LEU A 372 -26.65 5.73 -18.50
N GLY A 373 -27.36 4.70 -18.96
CA GLY A 373 -28.69 4.32 -18.46
C GLY A 373 -28.70 3.71 -17.05
N GLU A 374 -29.89 3.29 -16.61
CA GLU A 374 -30.14 2.81 -15.24
C GLU A 374 -29.24 1.63 -14.83
N LEU A 375 -28.89 0.73 -15.74
CA LEU A 375 -27.96 -0.37 -15.40
C LEU A 375 -26.59 0.19 -15.01
N THR A 376 -25.99 1.09 -15.81
CA THR A 376 -24.68 1.67 -15.50
C THR A 376 -24.67 2.40 -14.16
N GLN A 377 -25.70 3.21 -13.89
CA GLN A 377 -25.83 3.93 -12.61
C GLN A 377 -25.99 2.98 -11.41
N ARG A 378 -26.65 1.83 -11.60
CA ARG A 378 -26.80 0.83 -10.53
C ARG A 378 -25.51 0.03 -10.31
N LEU A 379 -24.73 -0.21 -11.35
CA LEU A 379 -23.39 -0.80 -11.24
C LEU A 379 -22.44 0.13 -10.46
N GLU A 380 -22.44 1.41 -10.79
CA GLU A 380 -21.70 2.44 -10.03
C GLU A 380 -22.16 2.50 -8.57
N GLN A 381 -23.47 2.44 -8.29
CA GLN A 381 -23.98 2.36 -6.91
C GLN A 381 -23.53 1.08 -6.19
N GLU A 382 -23.48 -0.05 -6.88
CA GLU A 382 -22.96 -1.30 -6.32
C GLU A 382 -21.48 -1.19 -5.96
N VAL A 383 -20.67 -0.49 -6.76
CA VAL A 383 -19.27 -0.19 -6.42
C VAL A 383 -19.19 0.64 -5.14
N ILE A 384 -20.00 1.70 -5.05
CA ILE A 384 -20.06 2.58 -3.86
C ILE A 384 -20.37 1.74 -2.60
N ASP A 385 -21.45 0.96 -2.64
CA ASP A 385 -21.87 0.13 -1.52
C ASP A 385 -20.78 -0.90 -1.15
N THR A 386 -20.13 -1.50 -2.16
CA THR A 386 -19.07 -2.50 -1.95
C THR A 386 -17.86 -1.90 -1.24
N LEU A 387 -17.38 -0.76 -1.70
CA LEU A 387 -16.25 -0.10 -1.08
C LEU A 387 -16.59 0.47 0.30
N ALA A 388 -17.81 0.96 0.51
CA ALA A 388 -18.28 1.43 1.81
C ALA A 388 -18.34 0.30 2.84
N ASP A 389 -18.86 -0.87 2.45
CA ASP A 389 -18.83 -2.09 3.29
C ASP A 389 -17.39 -2.47 3.66
N ALA A 390 -16.45 -2.33 2.71
CA ALA A 390 -15.02 -2.58 2.93
C ALA A 390 -14.44 -1.65 4.00
N VAL A 391 -14.72 -0.35 3.87
CA VAL A 391 -14.28 0.69 4.81
C VAL A 391 -14.82 0.40 6.21
N GLU A 392 -16.13 0.15 6.34
CA GLU A 392 -16.74 -0.13 7.64
C GLU A 392 -16.12 -1.37 8.30
N ALA A 393 -15.87 -2.42 7.54
CA ALA A 393 -15.29 -3.64 8.08
C ALA A 393 -13.82 -3.46 8.49
N LEU A 394 -13.04 -2.63 7.78
CA LEU A 394 -11.68 -2.28 8.17
C LEU A 394 -11.65 -1.34 9.39
N ASP A 395 -12.57 -0.37 9.49
CA ASP A 395 -12.71 0.50 10.65
C ASP A 395 -12.97 -0.31 11.93
N ARG A 396 -13.86 -1.31 11.87
CA ARG A 396 -14.08 -2.23 12.99
C ARG A 396 -12.82 -3.01 13.37
N LYS A 397 -12.03 -3.45 12.38
CA LYS A 397 -10.76 -4.15 12.64
C LYS A 397 -9.75 -3.22 13.32
N LEU A 398 -9.71 -1.94 12.95
CA LEU A 398 -8.89 -0.92 13.62
C LEU A 398 -9.31 -0.72 15.09
N GLU A 399 -10.61 -0.59 15.35
CA GLU A 399 -11.16 -0.48 16.72
C GLU A 399 -10.78 -1.70 17.59
N GLU A 400 -10.88 -2.92 17.05
CA GLU A 400 -10.49 -4.14 17.75
C GLU A 400 -8.98 -4.18 18.10
N LEU A 401 -8.12 -3.68 17.20
CA LEU A 401 -6.67 -3.59 17.45
C LEU A 401 -6.36 -2.56 18.54
N GLU A 402 -7.01 -1.40 18.51
CA GLU A 402 -6.86 -0.37 19.55
C GLU A 402 -7.34 -0.86 20.92
N GLN A 403 -8.45 -1.59 20.96
CA GLN A 403 -8.98 -2.13 22.21
C GLN A 403 -8.02 -3.18 22.80
N LYS A 404 -7.48 -4.10 22.00
CA LYS A 404 -6.46 -5.06 22.44
C LYS A 404 -5.20 -4.38 22.99
N ARG A 405 -4.80 -3.24 22.41
CA ARG A 405 -3.67 -2.45 22.88
C ARG A 405 -3.94 -1.85 24.26
N SER A 406 -5.09 -1.20 24.43
CA SER A 406 -5.47 -0.58 25.71
C SER A 406 -5.64 -1.59 26.85
N ASP A 407 -6.14 -2.80 26.54
CA ASP A 407 -6.23 -3.90 27.51
C ASP A 407 -4.84 -4.39 27.97
N ARG A 408 -3.84 -4.42 27.07
CA ARG A 408 -2.45 -4.77 27.41
C ARG A 408 -1.77 -3.71 28.27
N GLU A 409 -2.00 -2.42 27.99
CA GLU A 409 -1.40 -1.30 28.74
C GLU A 409 -1.99 -1.15 30.15
N SER A 410 -3.24 -1.54 30.37
CA SER A 410 -3.93 -1.42 31.66
C SER A 410 -3.69 -2.60 32.62
N GLY A 411 -2.90 -3.61 32.22
CA GLY A 411 -2.50 -4.73 33.09
C GLY A 411 -3.66 -5.62 33.56
N GLN A 412 -4.81 -5.55 32.88
CA GLN A 412 -5.98 -6.34 33.24
C GLN A 412 -5.76 -7.80 32.78
N PRO A 413 -6.07 -8.81 33.60
CA PRO A 413 -5.86 -10.21 33.20
C PRO A 413 -6.75 -10.51 31.99
N GLY A 414 -6.14 -10.61 30.82
CA GLY A 414 -6.82 -11.00 29.59
C GLY A 414 -7.47 -12.37 29.78
N SER A 415 -8.79 -12.43 29.56
CA SER A 415 -9.53 -13.69 29.55
C SER A 415 -8.84 -14.68 28.60
N PRO A 416 -8.52 -15.90 29.04
CA PRO A 416 -7.97 -16.90 28.15
C PRO A 416 -9.08 -17.45 27.24
N THR A 417 -8.68 -17.92 26.05
CA THR A 417 -9.34 -18.91 25.18
C THR A 417 -10.24 -18.44 24.03
N GLY A 418 -9.83 -18.81 22.79
CA GLY A 418 -10.67 -19.25 21.66
C GLY A 418 -11.63 -18.27 20.97
N GLU A 419 -12.14 -17.26 21.67
CA GLU A 419 -13.09 -16.28 21.15
C GLU A 419 -12.53 -15.38 20.04
N PRO A 420 -11.26 -14.89 20.03
CA PRO A 420 -10.82 -13.97 18.98
C PRO A 420 -10.75 -14.62 17.59
N GLU A 421 -10.43 -15.92 17.49
CA GLU A 421 -10.42 -16.63 16.21
C GLU A 421 -11.84 -16.87 15.68
N LEU A 422 -12.77 -17.22 16.57
CA LEU A 422 -14.18 -17.38 16.23
C LEU A 422 -14.82 -16.05 15.83
N VAL A 423 -14.52 -14.96 16.53
CA VAL A 423 -14.99 -13.61 16.19
C VAL A 423 -14.47 -13.19 14.83
N ALA A 424 -13.19 -13.41 14.53
CA ALA A 424 -12.61 -13.14 13.21
C ALA A 424 -13.29 -13.98 12.11
N LYS A 425 -13.49 -15.28 12.33
CA LYS A 425 -14.22 -16.17 11.40
C LYS A 425 -15.67 -15.72 11.18
N ILE A 426 -16.35 -15.23 12.22
CA ILE A 426 -17.72 -14.67 12.10
C ILE A 426 -17.72 -13.37 11.28
N ALA A 427 -16.71 -12.52 11.43
CA ALA A 427 -16.56 -11.30 10.62
C ALA A 427 -16.35 -11.64 9.14
N GLU A 428 -15.46 -12.59 8.83
CA GLU A 428 -15.23 -13.11 7.48
C GLU A 428 -16.50 -13.72 6.87
N LEU A 429 -17.26 -14.51 7.63
CA LEU A 429 -18.54 -15.08 7.18
C LEU A 429 -19.62 -14.01 6.93
N ARG A 430 -19.62 -12.91 7.69
CA ARG A 430 -20.51 -11.77 7.44
C ARG A 430 -20.16 -11.09 6.12
N LEU A 431 -18.88 -10.92 5.82
CA LEU A 431 -18.41 -10.39 4.53
C LEU A 431 -18.82 -11.31 3.37
N ILE A 432 -18.58 -12.63 3.49
CA ILE A 432 -19.01 -13.60 2.47
C ILE A 432 -20.54 -13.58 2.27
N ARG A 433 -21.31 -13.46 3.35
CA ARG A 433 -22.77 -13.32 3.26
C ARG A 433 -23.18 -12.04 2.52
N ALA A 434 -22.50 -10.91 2.76
CA ALA A 434 -22.77 -9.66 2.04
C ALA A 434 -22.49 -9.82 0.54
N LEU A 435 -21.37 -10.47 0.19
CA LEU A 435 -21.03 -10.81 -1.20
C LEU A 435 -22.09 -11.71 -1.86
N GLN A 436 -22.58 -12.72 -1.15
CA GLN A 436 -23.65 -13.60 -1.63
C GLN A 436 -24.94 -12.84 -1.93
N GLN A 437 -25.33 -11.91 -1.06
CA GLN A 437 -26.53 -11.08 -1.27
C GLN A 437 -26.36 -10.16 -2.49
N ARG A 438 -25.15 -9.69 -2.77
CA ARG A 438 -24.85 -8.87 -3.94
C ARG A 438 -24.95 -9.67 -5.24
N VAL A 439 -24.39 -10.88 -5.29
CA VAL A 439 -24.56 -11.81 -6.43
C VAL A 439 -26.05 -12.05 -6.71
N LEU A 440 -26.87 -12.25 -5.66
CA LEU A 440 -28.31 -12.41 -5.80
C LEU A 440 -28.98 -11.16 -6.39
N ARG A 441 -28.72 -9.97 -5.83
CA ARG A 441 -29.29 -8.71 -6.33
C ARG A 441 -28.92 -8.45 -7.79
N ARG A 442 -27.66 -8.71 -8.17
CA ARG A 442 -27.19 -8.56 -9.56
C ARG A 442 -27.88 -9.54 -10.51
N THR A 443 -28.10 -10.78 -10.07
CA THR A 443 -28.84 -11.78 -10.85
C THR A 443 -30.29 -11.34 -11.09
N GLU A 444 -30.98 -10.83 -10.07
CA GLU A 444 -32.34 -10.31 -10.18
C GLU A 444 -32.42 -9.12 -11.12
N HIS A 445 -31.40 -8.26 -11.09
CA HIS A 445 -31.31 -7.10 -11.93
C HIS A 445 -31.14 -7.44 -13.41
N TRP A 446 -30.17 -8.29 -13.75
CA TRP A 446 -29.96 -8.74 -15.12
C TRP A 446 -31.22 -9.40 -15.69
N ARG A 447 -31.93 -10.17 -14.86
CA ARG A 447 -33.24 -10.70 -15.21
C ARG A 447 -34.25 -9.60 -15.53
N SER A 448 -34.31 -8.53 -14.74
CA SER A 448 -35.21 -7.40 -14.99
C SER A 448 -34.85 -6.62 -16.26
N ALA A 449 -33.56 -6.34 -16.49
CA ALA A 449 -33.08 -5.63 -17.68
C ALA A 449 -33.38 -6.40 -18.96
N LEU A 450 -33.22 -7.73 -18.93
CA LEU A 450 -33.59 -8.62 -20.03
C LEU A 450 -35.10 -8.63 -20.30
N LEU A 451 -35.92 -8.65 -19.24
CA LEU A 451 -37.39 -8.58 -19.37
C LEU A 451 -37.88 -7.22 -19.90
N ALA A 452 -37.15 -6.14 -19.58
CA ALA A 452 -37.43 -4.79 -20.07
C ALA A 452 -36.95 -4.56 -21.53
N GLY A 453 -36.11 -5.46 -22.07
CA GLY A 453 -35.52 -5.33 -23.40
C GLY A 453 -34.39 -4.30 -23.49
N GLU A 454 -33.83 -3.88 -22.35
CA GLU A 454 -32.70 -2.94 -22.27
C GLU A 454 -31.36 -3.60 -22.62
N GLU A 455 -31.27 -4.91 -22.44
CA GLU A 455 -30.07 -5.72 -22.69
C GLU A 455 -30.40 -6.96 -23.54
N THR A 456 -29.42 -7.46 -24.29
CA THR A 456 -29.59 -8.65 -25.13
C THR A 456 -29.40 -9.95 -24.34
N ALA A 457 -29.94 -11.06 -24.86
CA ALA A 457 -29.73 -12.38 -24.27
C ALA A 457 -28.24 -12.77 -24.20
N GLU A 458 -27.45 -12.40 -25.21
CA GLU A 458 -26.01 -12.65 -25.25
C GLU A 458 -25.25 -11.91 -24.15
N GLN A 459 -25.62 -10.65 -23.89
CA GLN A 459 -25.05 -9.86 -22.79
C GLN A 459 -25.45 -10.42 -21.41
N ALA A 460 -26.71 -10.85 -21.27
CA ALA A 460 -27.18 -11.47 -20.04
C ALA A 460 -26.49 -12.82 -19.77
N ASP A 461 -26.25 -13.64 -20.79
CA ASP A 461 -25.54 -14.92 -20.66
C ASP A 461 -24.08 -14.73 -20.23
N ALA A 462 -23.38 -13.73 -20.80
CA ALA A 462 -22.03 -13.37 -20.38
C ALA A 462 -21.99 -12.92 -18.90
N ALA A 463 -22.92 -12.05 -18.49
CA ALA A 463 -23.00 -11.59 -17.11
C ALA A 463 -23.36 -12.71 -16.11
N LEU A 464 -24.24 -13.65 -16.50
CA LEU A 464 -24.58 -14.81 -15.68
C LEU A 464 -23.40 -15.78 -15.52
N ALA A 465 -22.58 -15.95 -16.57
CA ALA A 465 -21.36 -16.76 -16.48
C ALA A 465 -20.35 -16.14 -15.51
N GLU A 466 -20.20 -14.81 -15.52
CA GLU A 466 -19.36 -14.09 -14.57
C GLU A 466 -19.87 -14.23 -13.13
N LEU A 467 -21.18 -14.05 -12.90
CA LEU A 467 -21.81 -14.25 -11.59
C LEU A 467 -21.61 -15.68 -11.07
N ALA A 468 -21.65 -16.68 -11.96
CA ALA A 468 -21.34 -18.06 -11.60
C ALA A 468 -19.87 -18.25 -11.20
N SER A 469 -18.93 -17.56 -11.87
CA SER A 469 -17.51 -17.55 -11.46
C SER A 469 -17.33 -16.93 -10.08
N ARG A 470 -17.93 -15.76 -9.83
CA ARG A 470 -17.93 -15.07 -8.52
C ARG A 470 -18.52 -15.97 -7.43
N GLN A 471 -19.58 -16.72 -7.73
CA GLN A 471 -20.16 -17.70 -6.81
C GLN A 471 -19.18 -18.83 -6.45
N MET A 472 -18.40 -19.32 -7.42
CA MET A 472 -17.36 -20.33 -7.16
C MET A 472 -16.23 -19.79 -6.30
N GLU A 473 -15.83 -18.53 -6.49
CA GLU A 473 -14.83 -17.86 -5.64
C GLU A 473 -15.29 -17.73 -4.20
N LEU A 474 -16.57 -17.40 -3.98
CA LEU A 474 -17.17 -17.37 -2.64
C LEU A 474 -17.16 -18.73 -1.96
N VAL A 475 -17.43 -19.81 -2.71
CA VAL A 475 -17.33 -21.18 -2.19
C VAL A 475 -15.90 -21.49 -1.75
N ARG A 476 -14.90 -21.20 -2.60
CA ARG A 476 -13.48 -21.38 -2.25
C ARG A 476 -13.04 -20.55 -1.05
N ALA A 477 -13.50 -19.31 -0.96
CA ALA A 477 -13.25 -18.44 0.18
C ALA A 477 -13.83 -19.03 1.47
N THR A 478 -15.02 -19.63 1.39
CA THR A 478 -15.66 -20.31 2.52
C THR A 478 -14.93 -21.59 2.92
N GLU A 479 -14.45 -22.38 1.97
CA GLU A 479 -13.64 -23.59 2.21
C GLU A 479 -12.34 -23.25 2.96
N LYS A 480 -11.65 -22.17 2.54
CA LYS A 480 -10.44 -21.67 3.21
C LYS A 480 -10.65 -21.20 4.66
N LEU A 481 -11.88 -20.92 5.08
CA LEU A 481 -12.20 -20.56 6.47
C LEU A 481 -12.41 -21.79 7.38
N GLN A 482 -12.57 -22.98 6.79
CA GLN A 482 -12.77 -24.25 7.51
C GLN A 482 -11.45 -24.93 7.85
N ASP A 483 -10.43 -24.73 7.02
CA ASP A 483 -9.03 -25.11 7.26
C ASP A 483 -8.35 -24.16 8.26
#